data_AF-A0A933K7R7-F1
#
_entry.id   AF-A0A933K7R7-F1
#
_cell.length_a   1.000
_cell.length_b   1.000
_cell.length_c   1.000
_cell.angle_alpha   90.00
_cell.angle_beta   90.00
_cell.angle_gamma   90.00
#
_symmetry.space_group_name_H-M   'P 1'
#
loop_
_entity.id
_entity.type
_entity.pdbx_description
1 polymer ?
#
loop_
_entity_poly.entity_id
_entity_poly.type
_entity_poly.pdbx_seq_one_letter_code
_entity_poly.pdbx_strand_id
1 'polypeptide(L)'
;MGIDYLLDLDCAPRKQLGTSGLLDAAKLCEYAREIEALEAHGSVSAAEPLKVVRMGADFTLDEETLTVSQLRSRAAAFDGHRARCNGCPANVCQRLHGLLRPFGCHGSIRYPLSHELEFLLQVTARFVTTRLLDQPPGQLVRFVVDSGITGDQVRSLREHARAGQPAVLVREAALPCPFVDADGGETTIDTDQLLEVILFGGKIEPQVVTYLLSPFFQVMESVASIVSQESDLRRREHLTDPGLVQLREFGRAVVLAGELGVPVLIDR
;
A
#
# COMPACT_ATOMS: atom_id res chain seq x y z
N MET A 1 4.67 -9.42 6.56
CA MET A 1 5.33 -8.92 5.34
C MET A 1 4.67 -7.58 4.99
N GLY A 2 5.37 -6.68 4.31
CA GLY A 2 4.79 -5.42 3.84
C GLY A 2 4.92 -5.39 2.33
N ILE A 3 3.88 -4.94 1.63
CA ILE A 3 3.94 -4.61 0.21
C ILE A 3 4.19 -3.11 0.16
N ASP A 4 5.39 -2.73 -0.26
CA ASP A 4 5.78 -1.34 -0.40
C ASP A 4 5.31 -0.81 -1.76
N TYR A 5 4.92 0.45 -1.81
CA TYR A 5 4.53 1.10 -3.06
C TYR A 5 5.15 2.48 -3.18
N LEU A 6 5.35 2.95 -4.42
CA LEU A 6 5.99 4.22 -4.73
C LEU A 6 5.38 4.86 -5.97
N LEU A 7 5.07 6.15 -5.90
CA LEU A 7 4.69 6.95 -7.07
C LEU A 7 5.95 7.31 -7.87
N ASP A 8 6.05 6.83 -9.11
CA ASP A 8 7.23 6.96 -9.96
C ASP A 8 7.31 8.30 -10.70
N LEU A 9 7.25 9.40 -9.93
CA LEU A 9 7.43 10.74 -10.48
C LEU A 9 8.91 11.00 -10.79
N ASP A 10 9.20 11.44 -12.01
CA ASP A 10 10.54 11.78 -12.50
C ASP A 10 11.10 13.08 -11.85
N CYS A 11 11.48 13.00 -10.58
CA CYS A 11 11.96 14.13 -9.79
C CYS A 11 13.49 14.13 -9.64
N ALA A 12 14.08 15.31 -9.39
CA ALA A 12 15.55 15.43 -9.27
C ALA A 12 16.17 14.53 -8.18
N PRO A 13 15.58 14.38 -6.96
CA PRO A 13 16.05 13.39 -5.99
C PRO A 13 16.06 11.95 -6.54
N ARG A 14 15.03 11.55 -7.29
CA ARG A 14 14.97 10.21 -7.91
C ARG A 14 16.08 10.00 -8.93
N LYS A 15 16.35 10.98 -9.79
CA LYS A 15 17.44 10.89 -10.78
C LYS A 15 18.82 10.74 -10.14
N GLN A 16 19.00 11.29 -8.93
CA GLN A 16 20.29 11.31 -8.24
C GLN A 16 20.49 10.09 -7.33
N LEU A 17 19.44 9.66 -6.63
CA LEU A 17 19.50 8.59 -5.63
C LEU A 17 19.01 7.23 -6.16
N GLY A 18 18.25 7.22 -7.26
CA GLY A 18 17.47 6.06 -7.67
C GLY A 18 16.32 5.75 -6.73
N THR A 19 15.55 4.71 -7.05
CA THR A 19 14.40 4.27 -6.23
C THR A 19 14.82 3.72 -4.88
N SER A 20 15.83 2.84 -4.84
CA SER A 20 16.35 2.26 -3.60
C SER A 20 16.92 3.34 -2.67
N GLY A 21 17.71 4.28 -3.21
CA GLY A 21 18.25 5.39 -2.44
C GLY A 21 17.18 6.33 -1.88
N LEU A 22 16.03 6.50 -2.56
CA LEU A 22 14.90 7.25 -2.01
C LEU A 22 14.24 6.52 -0.82
N LEU A 23 14.04 5.20 -0.93
CA LEU A 23 13.47 4.40 0.16
C LEU A 23 14.41 4.37 1.37
N ASP A 24 15.71 4.21 1.15
CA ASP A 24 16.73 4.27 2.21
C ASP A 24 16.77 5.65 2.88
N ALA A 25 16.75 6.72 2.07
CA ALA A 25 16.68 8.08 2.58
C ALA A 25 15.42 8.28 3.44
N ALA A 26 14.26 7.80 2.97
CA ALA A 26 13.02 7.91 3.72
C ALA A 26 13.07 7.17 5.06
N LYS A 27 13.52 5.91 5.08
CA LYS A 27 13.68 5.09 6.29
C LYS A 27 14.63 5.76 7.29
N LEU A 28 15.79 6.24 6.84
CA LEU A 28 16.76 6.94 7.69
C LEU A 28 16.18 8.25 8.26
N CYS A 29 15.42 8.99 7.44
CA CYS A 29 14.75 10.21 7.89
C CYS A 29 13.66 9.93 8.93
N GLU A 30 12.92 8.82 8.78
CA GLU A 30 11.89 8.39 9.73
C GLU A 30 12.53 7.96 11.06
N TYR A 31 13.54 7.09 11.03
CA TYR A 31 14.27 6.69 12.23
C TYR A 31 14.88 7.89 12.97
N ALA A 32 15.44 8.86 12.25
CA ALA A 32 16.00 10.05 12.87
C ALA A 32 14.93 10.84 13.64
N ARG A 33 13.72 10.96 13.08
CA ARG A 33 12.58 11.63 13.74
C ARG A 33 12.04 10.86 14.94
N GLU A 34 11.95 9.53 14.84
CA GLU A 34 11.51 8.69 15.95
C GLU A 34 12.48 8.78 17.13
N ILE A 35 13.80 8.75 16.85
CA ILE A 35 14.83 8.90 17.87
C ILE A 35 14.80 10.30 18.49
N GLU A 36 14.61 11.35 17.69
CA GLU A 36 14.40 12.71 18.22
C GLU A 36 13.22 12.79 19.18
N ALA A 37 12.11 12.11 18.87
CA ALA A 37 10.96 12.03 19.76
C ALA A 37 11.29 11.25 21.06
N LEU A 38 12.01 10.13 20.96
CA LEU A 38 12.42 9.33 22.13
C LEU A 38 13.41 10.08 23.04
N GLU A 39 14.37 10.80 22.47
CA GLU A 39 15.30 11.67 23.22
C GLU A 39 14.55 12.81 23.93
N ALA A 40 13.56 13.42 23.28
CA ALA A 40 12.72 14.46 23.90
C ALA A 40 11.94 13.93 25.12
N HIS A 41 11.65 12.63 25.16
CA HIS A 41 11.05 11.94 26.31
C HIS A 41 12.09 11.34 27.28
N GLY A 42 13.38 11.60 27.09
CA GLY A 42 14.48 11.10 27.94
C GLY A 42 14.67 9.59 27.91
N SER A 43 14.15 8.91 26.89
CA SER A 43 14.10 7.44 26.80
C SER A 43 15.32 6.83 26.12
N VAL A 44 16.10 7.63 25.38
CA VAL A 44 17.30 7.20 24.63
C VAL A 44 18.37 8.28 24.74
N SER A 45 19.65 7.89 24.74
CA SER A 45 20.79 8.81 24.72
C SER A 45 21.55 8.75 23.39
N ALA A 46 22.20 9.85 23.00
CA ALA A 46 22.91 9.98 21.72
C ALA A 46 24.04 8.96 21.48
N ALA A 47 24.58 8.37 22.55
CA ALA A 47 25.66 7.37 22.51
C ALA A 47 25.15 5.92 22.54
N GLU A 48 23.84 5.71 22.69
CA GLU A 48 23.26 4.39 22.80
C GLU A 48 23.30 3.66 21.44
N PRO A 49 23.78 2.41 21.38
CA PRO A 49 23.80 1.63 20.15
C PRO A 49 22.39 1.18 19.79
N LEU A 50 21.98 1.47 18.57
CA LEU A 50 20.71 1.07 17.98
C LEU A 50 20.96 0.00 16.93
N LYS A 51 20.17 -1.06 16.97
CA LYS A 51 20.21 -2.12 15.97
C LYS A 51 19.23 -1.78 14.86
N VAL A 52 19.75 -1.42 13.68
CA VAL A 52 18.95 -1.20 12.48
C VAL A 52 18.96 -2.50 11.68
N VAL A 53 17.78 -3.09 11.49
CA VAL A 53 17.61 -4.30 10.68
C VAL A 53 17.03 -3.89 9.34
N ARG A 54 17.70 -4.27 8.25
CA ARG A 54 17.25 -4.07 6.87
C ARG A 54 17.04 -5.42 6.22
N MET A 55 16.04 -5.51 5.37
CA MET A 55 15.88 -6.66 4.49
C MET A 55 16.49 -6.28 3.13
N GLY A 56 17.51 -7.01 2.71
CA GLY A 56 18.12 -6.91 1.40
C GLY A 56 17.19 -7.44 0.31
N ALA A 57 17.49 -7.10 -0.95
CA ALA A 57 16.70 -7.53 -2.11
C ALA A 57 16.68 -9.06 -2.34
N ASP A 58 17.59 -9.79 -1.70
CA ASP A 58 17.68 -11.25 -1.68
C ASP A 58 17.01 -11.88 -0.44
N PHE A 59 16.22 -11.11 0.29
CA PHE A 59 15.58 -11.48 1.57
C PHE A 59 16.57 -11.81 2.70
N THR A 60 17.83 -11.41 2.57
CA THR A 60 18.76 -11.47 3.70
C THR A 60 18.49 -10.34 4.69
N LEU A 61 18.64 -10.63 5.98
CA LEU A 61 18.58 -9.59 7.01
C LEU A 61 19.98 -9.01 7.21
N ASP A 62 20.18 -7.79 6.73
CA ASP A 62 21.35 -6.99 7.03
C ASP A 62 21.12 -6.24 8.35
N GLU A 63 21.85 -6.65 9.37
CA GLU A 63 21.83 -6.02 10.68
C GLU A 63 23.02 -5.08 10.82
N GLU A 64 22.75 -3.81 11.05
CA GLU A 64 23.77 -2.78 11.27
C GLU A 64 23.54 -2.15 12.65
N THR A 65 24.58 -2.14 13.49
CA THR A 65 24.53 -1.38 14.74
C THR A 65 25.04 0.04 14.49
N LEU A 66 24.17 1.03 14.70
CA LEU A 66 24.45 2.45 14.54
C LEU A 66 24.20 3.19 15.86
N THR A 67 24.98 4.22 16.16
CA THR A 67 24.61 5.17 17.21
C THR A 67 23.58 6.18 16.69
N VAL A 68 22.87 6.85 17.60
CA VAL A 68 21.98 7.98 17.26
C VAL A 68 22.73 9.05 16.46
N SER A 69 23.97 9.37 16.83
CA SER A 69 24.79 10.36 16.13
C SER A 69 25.15 9.94 14.69
N GLN A 70 25.45 8.67 14.46
CA GLN A 70 25.69 8.13 13.13
C GLN A 70 24.43 8.16 12.27
N LEU A 71 23.29 7.78 12.85
CA LEU A 71 22.01 7.80 12.16
C LEU A 71 21.62 9.23 11.73
N ARG A 72 21.76 10.21 12.62
CA ARG A 72 21.56 11.63 12.30
C ARG A 72 22.49 12.11 11.19
N SER A 73 23.77 11.76 11.27
CA SER A 73 24.75 12.17 10.26
C SER A 73 24.40 11.61 8.88
N ARG A 74 23.92 10.36 8.82
CA ARG A 74 23.44 9.74 7.58
C ARG A 74 22.15 10.38 7.07
N ALA A 75 21.20 10.66 7.95
CA ALA A 75 19.96 11.35 7.56
C ALA A 75 20.25 12.77 7.03
N ALA A 76 21.18 13.50 7.65
CA ALA A 76 21.58 14.85 7.25
C ALA A 76 22.25 14.90 5.86
N ALA A 77 22.88 13.80 5.43
CA ALA A 77 23.42 13.69 4.07
C ALA A 77 22.33 13.87 2.99
N PHE A 78 21.06 13.65 3.34
CA PHE A 78 19.92 13.81 2.44
C PHE A 78 19.23 15.18 2.54
N ASP A 79 19.67 16.09 3.42
CA ASP A 79 19.00 17.39 3.64
C ASP A 79 18.92 18.23 2.36
N GLY A 80 19.93 18.15 1.49
CA GLY A 80 19.93 18.81 0.18
C GLY A 80 18.80 18.36 -0.75
N HIS A 81 18.32 17.12 -0.59
CA HIS A 81 17.17 16.61 -1.34
C HIS A 81 15.85 16.85 -0.62
N ARG A 82 15.83 16.87 0.72
CA ARG A 82 14.61 17.10 1.53
C ARG A 82 13.88 18.38 1.12
N ALA A 83 14.62 19.47 0.92
CA ALA A 83 14.05 20.75 0.51
C ALA A 83 13.29 20.65 -0.82
N ARG A 84 13.71 19.78 -1.74
CA ARG A 84 13.04 19.55 -3.03
C ARG A 84 11.82 18.64 -2.90
N CYS A 85 11.75 17.82 -1.85
CA CYS A 85 10.57 17.03 -1.55
C CYS A 85 9.46 17.87 -0.91
N ASN A 86 9.78 19.05 -0.38
CA ASN A 86 8.80 19.96 0.19
C ASN A 86 7.95 20.59 -0.92
N GLY A 87 6.66 20.23 -0.97
CA GLY A 87 5.76 20.65 -2.06
C GLY A 87 5.81 19.74 -3.28
N CYS A 88 6.46 18.59 -3.21
CA CYS A 88 6.39 17.59 -4.27
C CYS A 88 4.93 17.09 -4.41
N PRO A 89 4.35 17.12 -5.62
CA PRO A 89 2.95 16.71 -5.82
C PRO A 89 2.74 15.22 -5.57
N ALA A 90 3.79 14.40 -5.73
CA ALA A 90 3.76 12.97 -5.43
C ALA A 90 3.94 12.64 -3.93
N ASN A 91 4.08 13.64 -3.05
CA ASN A 91 4.20 13.41 -1.61
C ASN A 91 2.83 13.01 -1.02
N VAL A 92 2.59 11.70 -0.97
CA VAL A 92 1.35 11.09 -0.46
C VAL A 92 1.06 11.57 0.96
N CYS A 93 2.06 11.55 1.85
CA CYS A 93 1.86 11.99 3.24
C CYS A 93 1.38 13.45 3.34
N GLN A 94 1.97 14.33 2.54
CA GLN A 94 1.57 15.74 2.51
C GLN A 94 0.17 15.90 1.90
N ARG A 95 -0.13 15.19 0.82
CA ARG A 95 -1.43 15.29 0.11
C ARG A 95 -2.58 14.72 0.93
N LEU A 96 -2.36 13.62 1.65
CA LEU A 96 -3.41 12.91 2.35
C LEU A 96 -3.61 13.38 3.80
N HIS A 97 -2.54 13.77 4.48
CA HIS A 97 -2.59 14.09 5.91
C HIS A 97 -2.18 15.53 6.22
N GLY A 98 -1.78 16.32 5.22
CA GLY A 98 -1.20 17.65 5.44
C GLY A 98 0.15 17.60 6.17
N LEU A 99 0.76 16.42 6.28
CA LEU A 99 2.00 16.21 7.02
C LEU A 99 3.19 16.22 6.05
N LEU A 100 4.08 17.17 6.24
CA LEU A 100 5.33 17.24 5.49
C LEU A 100 6.25 16.09 5.92
N ARG A 101 6.35 15.05 5.08
CA ARG A 101 7.35 14.00 5.20
C ARG A 101 8.30 14.07 4.00
N PRO A 102 9.60 14.35 4.20
CA PRO A 102 10.57 14.22 3.12
C PRO A 102 10.51 12.82 2.53
N PHE A 103 10.66 12.71 1.21
CA PHE A 103 10.56 11.43 0.48
C PHE A 103 9.21 10.70 0.62
N GLY A 104 8.14 11.36 1.07
CA GLY A 104 6.82 10.73 1.30
C GLY A 104 6.02 10.31 0.05
N CYS A 105 6.67 9.99 -1.07
CA CYS A 105 6.03 9.44 -2.27
C CYS A 105 5.85 7.92 -2.24
N HIS A 106 6.24 7.27 -1.14
CA HIS A 106 6.03 5.83 -0.91
C HIS A 106 5.07 5.58 0.25
N GLY A 107 4.62 4.33 0.37
CA GLY A 107 3.92 3.81 1.53
C GLY A 107 4.04 2.29 1.59
N SER A 108 3.38 1.68 2.56
CA SER A 108 3.42 0.22 2.77
C SER A 108 2.06 -0.30 3.17
N ILE A 109 1.70 -1.48 2.67
CA ILE A 109 0.49 -2.21 3.07
C ILE A 109 0.92 -3.49 3.77
N ARG A 110 0.42 -3.73 4.99
CA ARG A 110 0.66 -5.01 5.65
C ARG A 110 0.04 -6.14 4.85
N TYR A 111 0.84 -7.16 4.58
CA TYR A 111 0.39 -8.37 3.93
C TYR A 111 0.83 -9.60 4.75
N PRO A 112 -0.02 -10.64 4.90
CA PRO A 112 -1.39 -10.77 4.38
C PRO A 112 -2.38 -9.71 4.88
N LEU A 113 -3.38 -9.37 4.06
CA LEU A 113 -4.47 -8.47 4.48
C LEU A 113 -5.30 -9.14 5.58
N SER A 114 -5.85 -8.34 6.48
CA SER A 114 -6.80 -8.84 7.46
C SER A 114 -8.11 -9.29 6.81
N HIS A 115 -8.89 -10.08 7.56
CA HIS A 115 -10.19 -10.56 7.10
C HIS A 115 -11.13 -9.41 6.75
N GLU A 116 -11.14 -8.37 7.56
CA GLU A 116 -11.97 -7.19 7.41
C GLU A 116 -11.68 -6.45 6.10
N LEU A 117 -10.41 -6.38 5.70
CA LEU A 117 -9.99 -5.73 4.46
C LEU A 117 -10.37 -6.52 3.23
N GLU A 118 -10.16 -7.83 3.26
CA GLU A 118 -10.62 -8.70 2.17
C GLU A 118 -12.14 -8.70 2.04
N PHE A 119 -12.85 -8.65 3.17
CA PHE A 119 -14.31 -8.51 3.15
C PHE A 119 -14.74 -7.18 2.53
N LEU A 120 -14.06 -6.07 2.85
CA LEU A 120 -14.31 -4.78 2.20
C LEU A 120 -14.08 -4.84 0.69
N LEU A 121 -13.00 -5.48 0.23
CA LEU A 121 -12.74 -5.70 -1.20
C LEU A 121 -13.86 -6.53 -1.84
N GLN A 122 -14.31 -7.61 -1.20
CA GLN A 122 -15.42 -8.42 -1.69
C GLN A 122 -16.73 -7.63 -1.78
N VAL A 123 -17.09 -6.88 -0.73
CA VAL A 123 -18.32 -6.06 -0.72
C VAL A 123 -18.25 -5.01 -1.82
N THR A 124 -17.09 -4.39 -2.01
CA THR A 124 -16.86 -3.44 -3.11
C THR A 124 -17.02 -4.11 -4.46
N ALA A 125 -16.37 -5.25 -4.68
CA ALA A 125 -16.48 -6.02 -5.92
C ALA A 125 -17.92 -6.41 -6.21
N ARG A 126 -18.67 -6.89 -5.20
CA ARG A 126 -20.09 -7.22 -5.32
C ARG A 126 -20.95 -6.01 -5.67
N PHE A 127 -20.68 -4.86 -5.06
CA PHE A 127 -21.40 -3.64 -5.39
C PHE A 127 -21.12 -3.23 -6.84
N VAL A 128 -19.86 -3.29 -7.27
CA VAL A 128 -19.45 -2.99 -8.64
C VAL A 128 -20.10 -3.96 -9.64
N THR A 129 -20.00 -5.27 -9.43
CA THR A 129 -20.54 -6.27 -10.36
C THR A 129 -22.07 -6.22 -10.46
N THR A 130 -22.77 -5.85 -9.39
CA THR A 130 -24.24 -5.82 -9.39
C THR A 130 -24.85 -4.48 -9.80
N ARG A 131 -24.12 -3.37 -9.64
CA ARG A 131 -24.68 -2.01 -9.84
C ARG A 131 -23.92 -1.15 -10.84
N LEU A 132 -22.62 -1.40 -11.02
CA LEU A 132 -21.70 -0.51 -11.73
C LEU A 132 -20.86 -1.23 -12.79
N LEU A 133 -21.26 -2.43 -13.23
CA LEU A 133 -20.46 -3.25 -14.15
C LEU A 133 -20.20 -2.52 -15.49
N ASP A 134 -21.20 -1.78 -15.98
CA ASP A 134 -21.11 -0.96 -17.20
C ASP A 134 -20.49 0.44 -16.99
N GLN A 135 -20.08 0.76 -15.78
CA GLN A 135 -19.50 2.06 -15.42
C GLN A 135 -17.97 1.95 -15.24
N PRO A 136 -17.23 3.07 -15.12
CA PRO A 136 -15.77 3.03 -14.97
C PRO A 136 -15.25 2.08 -13.88
N PRO A 137 -15.86 1.95 -12.68
CA PRO A 137 -15.42 0.99 -11.67
C PRO A 137 -15.49 -0.49 -12.13
N GLY A 138 -16.41 -0.82 -13.04
CA GLY A 138 -16.56 -2.16 -13.61
C GLY A 138 -15.44 -2.56 -14.57
N GLN A 139 -14.61 -1.61 -15.03
CA GLN A 139 -13.50 -1.92 -15.93
C GLN A 139 -12.44 -2.82 -15.28
N LEU A 140 -12.17 -2.67 -13.97
CA LEU A 140 -11.26 -3.56 -13.26
C LEU A 140 -11.77 -5.02 -13.25
N VAL A 141 -13.07 -5.21 -13.01
CA VAL A 141 -13.70 -6.53 -13.00
C VAL A 141 -13.60 -7.18 -14.38
N ARG A 142 -13.90 -6.43 -15.44
CA ARG A 142 -13.77 -6.92 -16.82
C ARG A 142 -12.33 -7.26 -17.15
N PHE A 143 -11.39 -6.38 -16.81
CA PHE A 143 -9.97 -6.64 -17.01
C PHE A 143 -9.51 -7.95 -16.36
N VAL A 144 -9.95 -8.23 -15.13
CA VAL A 144 -9.65 -9.49 -14.43
C VAL A 144 -10.16 -10.70 -15.21
N VAL A 145 -11.42 -10.66 -15.67
CA VAL A 145 -12.04 -11.76 -16.43
C VAL A 145 -11.40 -11.92 -17.82
N ASP A 146 -11.33 -10.83 -18.59
CA ASP A 146 -10.87 -10.82 -19.97
C ASP A 146 -9.38 -11.19 -20.10
N SER A 147 -8.57 -10.82 -19.10
CA SER A 147 -7.13 -11.14 -19.08
C SER A 147 -6.84 -12.52 -18.50
N GLY A 148 -7.85 -13.25 -18.03
CA GLY A 148 -7.68 -14.58 -17.42
C GLY A 148 -6.82 -14.57 -16.16
N ILE A 149 -6.87 -13.50 -15.36
CA ILE A 149 -6.15 -13.43 -14.08
C ILE A 149 -6.71 -14.50 -13.15
N THR A 150 -5.86 -15.39 -12.64
CA THR A 150 -6.29 -16.56 -11.85
C THR A 150 -6.21 -16.36 -10.35
N GLY A 151 -5.42 -15.40 -9.88
CA GLY A 151 -5.13 -15.22 -8.45
C GLY A 151 -4.08 -16.20 -7.91
N ASP A 152 -3.44 -17.01 -8.78
CA ASP A 152 -2.52 -18.07 -8.36
C ASP A 152 -1.28 -17.52 -7.64
N GLN A 153 -0.85 -16.30 -7.99
CA GLN A 153 0.27 -15.67 -7.31
C GLN A 153 -0.07 -15.35 -5.85
N VAL A 154 -1.28 -14.83 -5.61
CA VAL A 154 -1.78 -14.51 -4.26
C VAL A 154 -2.05 -15.80 -3.47
N ARG A 155 -2.67 -16.78 -4.11
CA ARG A 155 -2.96 -18.10 -3.53
C ARG A 155 -1.69 -18.81 -3.07
N SER A 156 -0.66 -18.82 -3.92
CA SER A 156 0.65 -19.40 -3.59
C SER A 156 1.27 -18.74 -2.36
N LEU A 157 1.24 -17.40 -2.27
CA LEU A 157 1.78 -16.68 -1.11
C LEU A 157 1.03 -16.99 0.18
N ARG A 158 -0.30 -17.14 0.11
CA ARG A 158 -1.11 -17.55 1.27
C ARG A 158 -0.75 -18.95 1.74
N GLU A 159 -0.51 -19.88 0.83
CA GLU A 159 -0.11 -21.25 1.16
C GLU A 159 1.27 -21.30 1.84
N HIS A 160 2.23 -20.50 1.35
CA HIS A 160 3.57 -20.42 1.97
C HIS A 160 3.55 -19.72 3.33
N ALA A 161 2.71 -18.70 3.53
CA ALA A 161 2.55 -18.03 4.82
C ALA A 161 2.02 -18.99 5.92
N ARG A 162 1.32 -20.08 5.55
CA ARG A 162 0.82 -21.10 6.49
C ARG A 162 1.93 -21.91 7.14
N ALA A 163 3.10 -22.04 6.51
CA ALA A 163 4.23 -22.81 7.04
C ALA A 163 4.98 -22.01 8.13
N GLY A 164 4.33 -21.77 9.28
CA GLY A 164 4.98 -21.21 10.48
C GLY A 164 4.31 -19.99 11.13
N GLN A 165 3.13 -19.54 10.69
CA GLN A 165 2.40 -18.42 11.31
C GLN A 165 1.10 -18.86 12.00
N PRO A 166 0.67 -18.20 13.11
CA PRO A 166 -0.59 -18.51 13.77
C PRO A 166 -1.80 -18.20 12.86
N ALA A 167 -2.72 -19.17 12.79
CA ALA A 167 -3.84 -19.28 11.84
C ALA A 167 -4.91 -18.15 11.83
N VAL A 168 -4.68 -17.04 12.54
CA VAL A 168 -5.69 -15.98 12.72
C VAL A 168 -5.63 -14.91 11.61
N LEU A 169 -4.59 -14.89 10.76
CA LEU A 169 -4.32 -13.74 9.87
C LEU A 169 -4.61 -13.95 8.39
N VAL A 170 -4.95 -15.16 7.93
CA VAL A 170 -5.15 -15.46 6.50
C VAL A 170 -6.43 -16.25 6.32
N ARG A 171 -7.37 -15.77 5.50
CA ARG A 171 -8.50 -16.61 5.10
C ARG A 171 -8.00 -17.85 4.37
N GLU A 172 -8.59 -18.99 4.68
CA GLU A 172 -8.28 -20.26 4.01
C GLU A 172 -8.58 -20.24 2.50
N ALA A 173 -9.50 -19.37 2.06
CA ALA A 173 -9.90 -19.24 0.67
C ALA A 173 -10.34 -17.80 0.33
N ALA A 174 -10.11 -17.44 -0.93
CA ALA A 174 -10.62 -16.22 -1.55
C ALA A 174 -12.15 -16.13 -1.44
N LEU A 175 -12.64 -14.89 -1.47
CA LEU A 175 -14.05 -14.59 -1.36
C LEU A 175 -14.69 -14.45 -2.76
N PRO A 176 -15.52 -15.40 -3.21
CA PRO A 176 -16.11 -15.34 -4.53
C PRO A 176 -17.18 -14.25 -4.61
N CYS A 177 -17.32 -13.68 -5.80
CA CYS A 177 -18.29 -12.69 -6.20
C CYS A 177 -18.86 -13.09 -7.57
N PRO A 178 -19.91 -13.94 -7.60
CA PRO A 178 -20.57 -14.32 -8.85
C PRO A 178 -21.33 -13.13 -9.45
N PHE A 179 -21.36 -13.05 -10.78
CA PHE A 179 -22.13 -12.06 -11.52
C PHE A 179 -22.44 -12.55 -12.93
N VAL A 180 -23.35 -11.84 -13.62
CA VAL A 180 -23.68 -12.09 -15.02
C VAL A 180 -22.86 -11.13 -15.87
N ASP A 181 -22.10 -11.65 -16.82
CA ASP A 181 -21.29 -10.85 -17.74
C ASP A 181 -22.15 -10.16 -18.82
N ALA A 182 -21.50 -9.43 -19.74
CA ALA A 182 -22.17 -8.72 -20.82
C ALA A 182 -22.86 -9.65 -21.83
N ASP A 183 -22.41 -10.90 -21.94
CA ASP A 183 -22.94 -11.92 -22.84
C ASP A 183 -24.06 -12.76 -22.18
N GLY A 184 -24.38 -12.48 -20.92
CA GLY A 184 -25.39 -13.21 -20.16
C GLY A 184 -24.85 -14.50 -19.52
N GLY A 185 -23.55 -14.72 -19.54
CA GLY A 185 -22.86 -15.84 -18.90
C GLY A 185 -22.71 -15.63 -17.39
N GLU A 186 -22.93 -16.69 -16.61
CA GLU A 186 -22.57 -16.68 -15.20
C GLU A 186 -21.06 -16.80 -15.05
N THR A 187 -20.44 -15.82 -14.42
CA THR A 187 -19.01 -15.76 -14.15
C THR A 187 -18.76 -15.42 -12.67
N THR A 188 -17.53 -15.54 -12.22
CA THR A 188 -17.13 -15.24 -10.84
C THR A 188 -15.76 -14.63 -10.82
N ILE A 189 -15.59 -13.59 -10.01
CA ILE A 189 -14.28 -13.10 -9.57
C ILE A 189 -14.11 -13.31 -8.07
N ASP A 190 -12.88 -13.42 -7.58
CA ASP A 190 -12.58 -13.53 -6.16
C ASP A 190 -11.55 -12.51 -5.67
N THR A 191 -11.30 -12.50 -4.35
CA THR A 191 -10.32 -11.57 -3.75
C THR A 191 -8.88 -11.88 -4.13
N ASP A 192 -8.52 -13.11 -4.51
CA ASP A 192 -7.16 -13.42 -4.97
C ASP A 192 -6.89 -12.75 -6.32
N GLN A 193 -7.84 -12.86 -7.24
CA GLN A 193 -7.73 -12.24 -8.57
C GLN A 193 -7.64 -10.72 -8.48
N LEU A 194 -8.46 -10.10 -7.62
CA LEU A 194 -8.41 -8.65 -7.40
C LEU A 194 -7.08 -8.22 -6.78
N LEU A 195 -6.62 -8.94 -5.76
CA LEU A 195 -5.34 -8.63 -5.11
C LEU A 195 -4.18 -8.77 -6.08
N GLU A 196 -4.19 -9.77 -6.97
CA GLU A 196 -3.14 -9.97 -7.96
C GLU A 196 -2.95 -8.73 -8.84
N VAL A 197 -4.04 -8.17 -9.35
CA VAL A 197 -3.98 -6.95 -10.17
C VAL A 197 -3.58 -5.73 -9.34
N ILE A 198 -4.15 -5.59 -8.14
CA ILE A 198 -4.01 -4.39 -7.31
C ILE A 198 -2.61 -4.30 -6.67
N LEU A 199 -2.08 -5.42 -6.15
CA LEU A 199 -0.90 -5.47 -5.29
C LEU A 199 0.24 -6.30 -5.86
N PHE A 200 0.02 -7.03 -6.96
CA PHE A 200 1.05 -7.89 -7.56
C PHE A 200 1.35 -7.52 -9.02
N GLY A 201 0.89 -6.38 -9.52
CA GLY A 201 1.23 -5.90 -10.87
C GLY A 201 2.70 -5.48 -11.08
N GLY A 202 3.48 -5.28 -10.00
CA GLY A 202 4.88 -4.84 -10.07
C GLY A 202 5.01 -3.37 -10.51
N LYS A 203 4.83 -3.08 -11.79
CA LYS A 203 4.73 -1.69 -12.30
C LYS A 203 3.34 -1.49 -12.89
N ILE A 204 2.57 -0.60 -12.27
CA ILE A 204 1.23 -0.26 -12.71
C ILE A 204 1.31 1.03 -13.53
N GLU A 205 1.09 0.91 -14.84
CA GLU A 205 1.18 2.04 -15.76
C GLU A 205 0.07 3.09 -15.50
N PRO A 206 0.31 4.38 -15.81
CA PRO A 206 -0.66 5.45 -15.54
C PRO A 206 -2.06 5.19 -16.10
N GLN A 207 -2.15 4.53 -17.26
CA GLN A 207 -3.43 4.20 -17.89
C GLN A 207 -4.21 3.17 -17.06
N VAL A 208 -3.54 2.14 -16.55
CA VAL A 208 -4.14 1.13 -15.66
C VAL A 208 -4.60 1.80 -14.36
N VAL A 209 -3.76 2.68 -13.79
CA VAL A 209 -4.11 3.46 -12.60
C VAL A 209 -5.36 4.31 -12.83
N THR A 210 -5.41 5.09 -13.91
CA THR A 210 -6.49 6.04 -14.17
C THR A 210 -7.80 5.36 -14.56
N TYR A 211 -7.76 4.36 -15.42
CA TYR A 211 -8.96 3.77 -15.99
C TYR A 211 -9.48 2.56 -15.20
N LEU A 212 -8.60 1.77 -14.58
CA LEU A 212 -8.99 0.56 -13.87
C LEU A 212 -9.05 0.78 -12.36
N LEU A 213 -7.95 1.21 -11.75
CA LEU A 213 -7.82 1.19 -10.29
C LEU A 213 -8.49 2.40 -9.62
N SER A 214 -8.30 3.62 -10.14
CA SER A 214 -8.80 4.85 -9.51
C SER A 214 -10.33 4.84 -9.33
N PRO A 215 -11.15 4.50 -10.35
CA PRO A 215 -12.60 4.45 -10.17
C PRO A 215 -13.03 3.38 -9.17
N PHE A 216 -12.37 2.22 -9.16
CA PHE A 216 -12.64 1.16 -8.20
C PHE A 216 -12.34 1.61 -6.75
N PHE A 217 -11.19 2.24 -6.51
CA PHE A 217 -10.83 2.74 -5.18
C PHE A 217 -11.72 3.88 -4.69
N GLN A 218 -12.25 4.72 -5.58
CA GLN A 218 -13.25 5.74 -5.22
C GLN A 218 -14.56 5.11 -4.73
N VAL A 219 -15.00 4.02 -5.36
CA VAL A 219 -16.16 3.24 -4.89
C VAL A 219 -15.85 2.56 -3.56
N MET A 220 -14.66 1.95 -3.43
CA MET A 220 -14.23 1.31 -2.18
C MET A 220 -14.24 2.28 -1.00
N GLU A 221 -13.77 3.52 -1.18
CA GLU A 221 -13.80 4.56 -0.16
C GLU A 221 -15.24 4.92 0.25
N SER A 222 -16.15 4.98 -0.72
CA SER A 222 -17.57 5.23 -0.48
C SER A 222 -18.23 4.08 0.30
N VAL A 223 -17.96 2.83 -0.10
CA VAL A 223 -18.41 1.62 0.60
C VAL A 223 -17.87 1.58 2.02
N ALA A 224 -16.57 1.85 2.21
CA ALA A 224 -15.93 1.89 3.52
C ALA A 224 -16.58 2.94 4.43
N SER A 225 -16.92 4.12 3.89
CA SER A 225 -17.63 5.17 4.64
C SER A 225 -19.01 4.71 5.09
N ILE A 226 -19.78 4.05 4.23
CA ILE A 226 -21.12 3.53 4.56
C ILE A 226 -21.03 2.44 5.64
N VAL A 227 -20.15 1.45 5.44
CA VAL A 227 -19.92 0.36 6.40
C VAL A 227 -19.48 0.91 7.76
N SER A 228 -18.67 1.96 7.77
CA SER A 228 -18.24 2.62 9.00
C SER A 228 -19.39 3.35 9.72
N GLN A 229 -20.30 3.98 8.98
CA GLN A 229 -21.45 4.70 9.55
C GLN A 229 -22.54 3.77 10.09
N GLU A 230 -22.78 2.63 9.44
CA GLU A 230 -23.79 1.65 9.90
C GLU A 230 -23.35 0.84 11.12
N SER A 231 -22.05 0.83 11.43
CA SER A 231 -21.47 0.06 12.55
C SER A 231 -21.69 0.73 13.92
N ASP A 232 -22.95 0.94 14.30
CA ASP A 232 -23.30 1.40 15.65
C ASP A 232 -23.07 0.29 16.71
N LEU A 233 -22.27 0.65 17.72
CA LEU A 233 -22.19 0.12 19.09
C LEU A 233 -21.58 -1.27 19.39
N ARG A 234 -21.30 -2.18 18.45
CA ARG A 234 -20.62 -3.48 18.80
C ARG A 234 -19.39 -3.88 17.99
N ARG A 235 -19.01 -3.14 16.94
CA ARG A 235 -17.87 -3.49 16.05
C ARG A 235 -16.84 -2.38 15.87
N ARG A 236 -16.77 -1.40 16.77
CA ARG A 236 -15.78 -0.31 16.68
C ARG A 236 -14.32 -0.80 16.79
N GLU A 237 -14.06 -1.92 17.47
CA GLU A 237 -12.69 -2.47 17.59
C GLU A 237 -12.12 -2.98 16.25
N HIS A 238 -12.95 -3.29 15.26
CA HIS A 238 -12.51 -3.82 13.96
C HIS A 238 -12.24 -2.72 12.90
N LEU A 239 -12.71 -1.49 13.11
CA LEU A 239 -12.44 -0.34 12.22
C LEU A 239 -11.18 0.45 12.60
N THR A 240 -10.51 0.07 13.69
CA THR A 240 -9.18 0.58 14.06
C THR A 240 -8.05 -0.25 13.48
N ASP A 241 -8.34 -1.19 12.57
CA ASP A 241 -7.30 -1.98 11.90
C ASP A 241 -6.34 -1.04 11.14
N PRO A 242 -5.04 -1.01 11.52
CA PRO A 242 -4.03 -0.24 10.81
C PRO A 242 -3.98 -0.55 9.31
N GLY A 243 -4.32 -1.78 8.91
CA GLY A 243 -4.36 -2.19 7.51
C GLY A 243 -5.45 -1.46 6.69
N LEU A 244 -6.57 -1.05 7.31
CA LEU A 244 -7.59 -0.25 6.63
C LEU A 244 -7.08 1.15 6.30
N VAL A 245 -6.36 1.76 7.24
CA VAL A 245 -5.71 3.05 7.00
C VAL A 245 -4.71 2.91 5.85
N GLN A 246 -3.86 1.88 5.88
CA GLN A 246 -2.86 1.62 4.83
C GLN A 246 -3.49 1.36 3.45
N LEU A 247 -4.58 0.57 3.37
CA LEU A 247 -5.25 0.29 2.11
C LEU A 247 -5.96 1.53 1.55
N ARG A 248 -6.53 2.38 2.41
CA ARG A 248 -7.11 3.66 1.99
C ARG A 248 -6.04 4.64 1.53
N GLU A 249 -4.91 4.71 2.23
CA GLU A 249 -3.75 5.50 1.81
C GLU A 249 -3.24 5.03 0.45
N PHE A 250 -3.12 3.72 0.24
CA PHE A 250 -2.77 3.16 -1.06
C PHE A 250 -3.79 3.54 -2.15
N GLY A 251 -5.09 3.35 -1.90
CA GLY A 251 -6.13 3.73 -2.86
C GLY A 251 -6.09 5.21 -3.23
N ARG A 252 -5.83 6.09 -2.26
CA ARG A 252 -5.65 7.53 -2.51
C ARG A 252 -4.33 7.83 -3.24
N ALA A 253 -3.26 7.09 -2.97
CA ALA A 253 -1.99 7.19 -3.69
C ALA A 253 -2.15 6.76 -5.15
N VAL A 254 -2.93 5.72 -5.42
CA VAL A 254 -3.32 5.29 -6.77
C VAL A 254 -4.11 6.40 -7.48
N VAL A 255 -5.13 6.97 -6.85
CA VAL A 255 -5.87 8.10 -7.43
C VAL A 255 -4.94 9.28 -7.75
N LEU A 256 -4.06 9.65 -6.82
CA LEU A 256 -3.07 10.69 -7.02
C LEU A 256 -2.10 10.37 -8.17
N ALA A 257 -1.66 9.12 -8.30
CA ALA A 257 -0.81 8.69 -9.40
C ALA A 257 -1.52 8.85 -10.76
N GLY A 258 -2.82 8.56 -10.81
CA GLY A 258 -3.66 8.77 -11.98
C GLY A 258 -3.82 10.25 -12.34
N GLU A 259 -4.03 11.12 -11.34
CA GLU A 259 -4.07 12.58 -11.52
C GLU A 259 -2.74 13.14 -12.06
N LEU A 260 -1.62 12.60 -11.61
CA LEU A 260 -0.28 13.02 -12.02
C LEU A 260 0.19 12.36 -13.32
N GLY A 261 -0.51 11.33 -13.81
CA GLY A 261 -0.10 10.54 -14.96
C GLY A 261 1.21 9.79 -14.75
N VAL A 262 1.47 9.31 -13.53
CA VAL A 262 2.72 8.60 -13.17
C VAL A 262 2.45 7.13 -12.81
N PRO A 263 3.41 6.22 -13.05
CA PRO A 263 3.29 4.84 -12.63
C PRO A 263 3.26 4.68 -11.11
N VAL A 264 2.65 3.58 -10.65
CA VAL A 264 2.82 3.08 -9.27
C VAL A 264 3.72 1.86 -9.33
N LEU A 265 4.85 1.90 -8.63
CA LEU A 265 5.72 0.74 -8.42
C LEU A 265 5.26 0.03 -7.15
N ILE A 266 5.20 -1.29 -7.22
CA ILE A 266 4.88 -2.18 -6.12
C ILE A 266 6.07 -3.10 -5.90
N ASP A 267 6.63 -3.06 -4.70
CA ASP A 267 7.74 -3.88 -4.24
C ASP A 267 7.23 -4.85 -3.17
N ARG A 268 7.67 -6.11 -3.22
CA ARG A 268 7.05 -7.23 -2.50
C ARG A 268 8.01 -7.92 -1.54
#